data_AF-A0A843ENU5-F1
#
_entry.id   AF-A0A843ENU5-F1
#
_cell.length_a   1.000
_cell.length_b   1.000
_cell.length_c   1.000
_cell.angle_alpha   90.00
_cell.angle_beta   90.00
_cell.angle_gamma   90.00
#
_symmetry.space_group_name_H-M   'P 1'
#
loop_
_entity.id
_entity.type
_entity.pdbx_description
1 polymer ?
#
loop_
_entity_poly.entity_id
_entity_poly.type
_entity_poly.pdbx_seq_one_letter_code
_entity_poly.pdbx_strand_id
1 'polypeptide(L)'
;MQATDGDLGRMQRDLETAAAGLRKAKSVLIISHIDADGISAGAIATLTVDRLGIEHRTVFIPKITAESIEMINSAPEDYVWICDLGSGYLSEFSRSNLIITDHHVPDPKWRKKQTVLDSFVDIDHLNPPVYGHDGSYEVCGAGMTYLLSKTVDPNNIDLAYLAVVGAVGDFQDTNFSKLVSINHDILNDAVSAGDVVVEDDLRLFGRETRPLVQFFQYCNEPSLQGLTDNAAGCMDMLEFLNIPLKQDGRMRVWNDLSHDEKELVIDQVLERLPVEEQKRAYGEMYTLPKFDRGTGLGDAKEYATVLNSCGRYDDAETGM
;
A
#
# COMPACT_ATOMS: atom_id res chain seq x y z
N MET A 1 14.92 10.33 -13.44
CA MET A 1 15.38 9.86 -14.77
C MET A 1 14.55 8.61 -15.03
N GLN A 2 13.88 8.49 -16.18
CA GLN A 2 13.03 7.31 -16.42
C GLN A 2 13.88 6.03 -16.44
N ALA A 3 13.38 4.96 -15.83
CA ALA A 3 14.04 3.65 -15.83
C ALA A 3 14.26 3.17 -17.28
N THR A 4 15.40 2.52 -17.51
CA THR A 4 15.75 1.96 -18.82
C THR A 4 15.30 0.50 -18.93
N ASP A 5 15.20 -0.04 -20.16
CA ASP A 5 14.96 -1.47 -20.38
C ASP A 5 16.01 -2.35 -19.67
N GLY A 6 17.23 -1.85 -19.54
CA GLY A 6 18.31 -2.51 -18.81
C GLY A 6 18.05 -2.60 -17.30
N ASP A 7 17.40 -1.59 -16.72
CA ASP A 7 17.04 -1.54 -15.30
C ASP A 7 15.90 -2.51 -14.99
N LEU A 8 14.86 -2.55 -15.83
CA LEU A 8 13.76 -3.52 -15.72
C LEU A 8 14.26 -4.96 -15.86
N GLY A 9 15.12 -5.22 -16.85
CA GLY A 9 15.74 -6.53 -17.01
C GLY A 9 16.62 -6.93 -15.83
N ARG A 10 17.21 -5.97 -15.12
CA ARG A 10 17.96 -6.23 -13.88
C ARG A 10 17.02 -6.55 -12.72
N MET A 11 15.97 -5.76 -12.51
CA MET A 11 14.95 -6.03 -11.48
C MET A 11 14.39 -7.46 -11.61
N GLN A 12 14.03 -7.87 -12.83
CA GLN A 12 13.51 -9.22 -13.07
C GLN A 12 14.51 -10.33 -12.68
N ARG A 13 15.80 -10.17 -12.98
CA ARG A 13 16.84 -11.15 -12.58
C ARG A 13 17.06 -11.21 -11.07
N ASP A 14 17.03 -10.05 -10.41
CA ASP A 14 17.19 -9.97 -8.96
C ASP A 14 15.97 -10.61 -8.27
N LEU A 15 14.75 -10.36 -8.77
CA LEU A 15 13.51 -11.03 -8.33
C LEU A 15 13.58 -12.55 -8.52
N GLU A 16 14.03 -13.03 -9.69
CA GLU A 16 14.18 -14.47 -9.97
C GLU A 16 15.20 -15.14 -9.05
N THR A 17 16.29 -14.44 -8.73
CA THR A 17 17.33 -14.91 -7.81
C THR A 17 16.77 -15.06 -6.39
N ALA A 18 16.15 -14.01 -5.87
CA ALA A 18 15.50 -14.02 -4.56
C ALA A 18 14.40 -15.10 -4.47
N ALA A 19 13.57 -15.22 -5.50
CA ALA A 19 12.52 -16.24 -5.57
C ALA A 19 13.09 -17.67 -5.60
N ALA A 20 14.21 -17.89 -6.29
CA ALA A 20 14.88 -19.19 -6.32
C ALA A 20 15.51 -19.55 -4.98
N GLY A 21 16.03 -18.57 -4.24
CA GLY A 21 16.49 -18.72 -2.85
C GLY A 21 15.35 -19.07 -1.91
N LEU A 22 14.29 -18.26 -1.92
CA LEU A 22 13.13 -18.42 -1.05
C LEU A 22 12.42 -19.79 -1.23
N ARG A 23 12.28 -20.28 -2.47
CA ARG A 23 11.70 -21.63 -2.73
C ARG A 23 12.50 -22.78 -2.12
N LYS A 24 13.76 -22.57 -1.76
CA LYS A 24 14.65 -23.57 -1.17
C LYS A 24 14.83 -23.37 0.33
N ALA A 25 14.29 -22.29 0.90
CA ALA A 25 14.41 -21.98 2.32
C ALA A 25 13.75 -23.07 3.16
N LYS A 26 14.36 -23.38 4.31
CA LYS A 26 13.80 -24.34 5.27
C LYS A 26 12.88 -23.68 6.30
N SER A 27 13.17 -22.42 6.63
CA SER A 27 12.37 -21.60 7.52
C SER A 27 12.59 -20.12 7.22
N VAL A 28 11.58 -19.29 7.47
CA VAL A 28 11.64 -17.84 7.18
C VAL A 28 11.20 -17.02 8.39
N LEU A 29 11.98 -16.00 8.73
CA LEU A 29 11.52 -14.91 9.59
C LEU A 29 11.06 -13.76 8.70
N ILE A 30 9.79 -13.38 8.80
CA ILE A 30 9.24 -12.20 8.12
C ILE A 30 9.24 -11.05 9.12
N ILE A 31 9.76 -9.90 8.72
CA ILE A 31 9.75 -8.67 9.51
C ILE A 31 9.14 -7.57 8.65
N SER A 32 8.10 -6.90 9.15
CA SER A 32 7.43 -5.85 8.38
C SER A 32 7.12 -4.61 9.21
N HIS A 33 6.86 -3.49 8.53
CA HIS A 33 6.42 -2.26 9.17
C HIS A 33 4.97 -2.35 9.68
N ILE A 34 4.59 -1.48 10.62
CA ILE A 34 3.26 -1.52 11.28
C ILE A 34 2.18 -0.72 10.56
N ASP A 35 2.51 0.06 9.52
CA ASP A 35 1.49 0.83 8.80
C ASP A 35 0.77 -0.03 7.75
N ALA A 36 -0.12 0.59 6.97
CA ALA A 36 -0.87 -0.11 5.94
C ALA A 36 0.02 -0.76 4.86
N ASP A 37 1.12 -0.13 4.48
CA ASP A 37 2.05 -0.69 3.49
C ASP A 37 2.78 -1.91 4.08
N GLY A 38 3.36 -1.75 5.27
CA GLY A 38 3.99 -2.83 6.01
C GLY A 38 3.07 -4.00 6.34
N ILE A 39 1.86 -3.75 6.82
CA ILE A 39 0.90 -4.84 7.13
C ILE A 39 0.51 -5.59 5.85
N SER A 40 0.23 -4.86 4.77
CA SER A 40 -0.07 -5.47 3.47
C SER A 40 1.11 -6.29 2.94
N ALA A 41 2.33 -5.76 3.05
CA ALA A 41 3.55 -6.46 2.66
C ALA A 41 3.78 -7.72 3.51
N GLY A 42 3.57 -7.63 4.82
CA GLY A 42 3.66 -8.75 5.76
C GLY A 42 2.66 -9.86 5.42
N ALA A 43 1.42 -9.50 5.10
CA ALA A 43 0.39 -10.44 4.66
C ALA A 43 0.78 -11.14 3.35
N ILE A 44 1.25 -10.39 2.35
CA ILE A 44 1.72 -10.93 1.07
C ILE A 44 2.88 -11.92 1.29
N ALA A 45 3.89 -11.54 2.07
CA ALA A 45 5.04 -12.39 2.37
C ALA A 45 4.60 -13.66 3.12
N THR A 46 3.75 -13.52 4.14
CA THR A 46 3.21 -14.62 4.96
C THR A 46 2.48 -15.63 4.08
N LEU A 47 1.50 -15.17 3.28
CA LEU A 47 0.73 -16.01 2.36
C LEU A 47 1.62 -16.69 1.30
N THR A 48 2.66 -16.00 0.84
CA THR A 48 3.62 -16.58 -0.11
C THR A 48 4.37 -17.76 0.50
N VAL A 49 4.90 -17.58 1.72
CA VAL A 49 5.69 -18.60 2.42
C VAL A 49 4.80 -19.76 2.88
N ASP A 50 3.57 -19.47 3.31
CA ASP A 50 2.52 -20.47 3.58
C ASP A 50 2.23 -21.35 2.37
N ARG A 51 2.04 -20.74 1.19
CA ARG A 51 1.79 -21.47 -0.06
C ARG A 51 2.97 -22.35 -0.50
N LEU A 52 4.19 -21.99 -0.12
CA LEU A 52 5.38 -22.83 -0.30
C LEU A 52 5.46 -23.98 0.71
N GLY A 53 4.63 -23.99 1.77
CA GLY A 53 4.66 -24.98 2.84
C GLY A 53 5.90 -24.86 3.72
N ILE A 54 6.45 -23.66 3.88
CA ILE A 54 7.66 -23.37 4.65
C ILE A 54 7.28 -22.86 6.04
N GLU A 55 7.95 -23.37 7.09
CA GLU A 55 7.77 -22.88 8.46
C GLU A 55 8.23 -21.44 8.58
N HIS A 56 7.40 -20.58 9.17
CA HIS A 56 7.74 -19.17 9.32
C HIS A 56 7.09 -18.55 10.54
N ARG A 57 7.57 -17.35 10.88
CA ARG A 57 6.91 -16.43 11.80
C ARG A 57 7.01 -15.01 11.26
N THR A 58 5.99 -14.20 11.56
CA THR A 58 5.91 -12.80 11.14
C THR A 58 6.01 -11.90 12.36
N VAL A 59 6.81 -10.85 12.27
CA VAL A 59 7.01 -9.85 13.33
C VAL A 59 6.81 -8.46 12.73
N PHE A 60 5.91 -7.69 13.31
CA PHE A 60 5.73 -6.29 12.94
C PHE A 60 6.52 -5.37 13.87
N ILE A 61 7.25 -4.40 13.29
CA ILE A 61 8.04 -3.43 14.05
C ILE A 61 7.78 -1.99 13.56
N PRO A 62 7.73 -1.00 14.46
CA PRO A 62 7.50 0.40 14.09
C PRO A 62 8.71 1.05 13.41
N LYS A 63 9.90 0.50 13.61
CA LYS A 63 11.16 0.96 13.03
C LYS A 63 12.26 -0.04 13.34
N ILE A 64 13.35 0.04 12.59
CA ILE A 64 14.56 -0.69 12.91
C ILE A 64 15.30 0.01 14.07
N THR A 65 15.60 -0.77 15.11
CA THR A 65 16.45 -0.38 16.24
C THR A 65 17.67 -1.29 16.33
N ALA A 66 18.60 -0.99 17.23
CA ALA A 66 19.77 -1.84 17.48
C ALA A 66 19.34 -3.27 17.91
N GLU A 67 18.27 -3.36 18.70
CA GLU A 67 17.68 -4.63 19.14
C GLU A 67 17.08 -5.40 17.95
N SER A 68 16.37 -4.73 17.04
CA SER A 68 15.86 -5.37 15.82
C SER A 68 17.00 -5.85 14.90
N ILE A 69 18.08 -5.08 14.78
CA ILE A 69 19.27 -5.48 14.00
C ILE A 69 19.94 -6.71 14.63
N GLU A 70 20.07 -6.77 15.95
CA GLU A 70 20.60 -7.93 16.65
C GLU A 70 19.71 -9.15 16.46
N MET A 71 18.38 -8.99 16.57
CA MET A 71 17.40 -10.04 16.28
C MET A 71 17.56 -10.56 14.85
N ILE A 72 17.66 -9.67 13.85
CA ILE A 72 17.82 -10.04 12.45
C ILE A 72 19.13 -10.81 12.26
N ASN A 73 20.25 -10.28 12.72
CA ASN A 73 21.57 -10.87 12.51
C ASN A 73 21.75 -12.21 13.23
N SER A 74 21.04 -12.43 14.34
CA SER A 74 21.10 -13.66 15.14
C SER A 74 19.95 -14.64 14.89
N ALA A 75 19.00 -14.30 14.01
CA ALA A 75 17.83 -15.09 13.72
C ALA A 75 18.20 -16.53 13.29
N PRO A 76 17.63 -17.58 13.92
CA PRO A 76 17.95 -18.97 13.59
C PRO A 76 17.34 -19.45 12.27
N GLU A 77 16.39 -18.70 11.71
CA GLU A 77 15.71 -19.02 10.46
C GLU A 77 16.68 -18.98 9.27
N ASP A 78 16.45 -19.88 8.29
CA ASP A 78 17.30 -20.02 7.11
C ASP A 78 17.36 -18.72 6.29
N TYR A 79 16.19 -18.08 6.13
CA TYR A 79 16.04 -16.77 5.52
C TYR A 79 15.38 -15.77 6.47
N VAL A 80 15.72 -14.49 6.30
CA VAL A 80 14.96 -13.38 6.88
C VAL A 80 14.48 -12.50 5.73
N TRP A 81 13.16 -12.30 5.65
CA TRP A 81 12.52 -11.43 4.66
C TRP A 81 12.02 -10.17 5.37
N ILE A 82 12.65 -9.04 5.07
CA ILE A 82 12.29 -7.73 5.61
C ILE A 82 11.45 -6.99 4.56
N CYS A 83 10.26 -6.55 4.95
CA CYS A 83 9.28 -5.89 4.12
C CYS A 83 9.05 -4.45 4.60
N ASP A 84 9.00 -3.52 3.66
CA ASP A 84 8.74 -2.08 3.90
C ASP A 84 9.70 -1.38 4.90
N LEU A 85 10.85 -2.01 5.15
CA LEU A 85 11.91 -1.52 6.03
C LEU A 85 13.26 -2.06 5.53
N GLY A 86 14.34 -1.57 6.12
CA GLY A 86 15.66 -2.20 6.00
C GLY A 86 16.62 -1.52 5.03
N SER A 87 16.14 -0.84 3.99
CA SER A 87 17.05 -0.22 3.00
C SER A 87 17.99 0.81 3.61
N GLY A 88 17.53 1.54 4.64
CA GLY A 88 18.34 2.52 5.37
C GLY A 88 19.42 1.91 6.29
N TYR A 89 19.42 0.58 6.50
CA TYR A 89 20.25 -0.11 7.49
C TYR A 89 21.12 -1.23 6.88
N LEU A 90 21.21 -1.27 5.54
CA LEU A 90 21.92 -2.33 4.81
C LEU A 90 23.36 -2.56 5.29
N SER A 91 24.07 -1.51 5.75
CA SER A 91 25.45 -1.65 6.22
C SER A 91 25.58 -2.22 7.65
N GLU A 92 24.47 -2.40 8.36
CA GLU A 92 24.39 -2.93 9.73
C GLU A 92 23.98 -4.42 9.77
N PHE A 93 23.44 -4.95 8.67
CA PHE A 93 23.19 -6.37 8.52
C PHE A 93 24.49 -7.14 8.21
N SER A 94 24.73 -8.21 8.96
CA SER A 94 25.95 -9.03 8.89
C SER A 94 25.68 -10.49 8.54
N ARG A 95 24.42 -10.94 8.56
CA ARG A 95 24.03 -12.30 8.17
C ARG A 95 23.70 -12.40 6.68
N SER A 96 23.95 -13.56 6.09
CA SER A 96 23.48 -13.91 4.75
C SER A 96 22.00 -14.31 4.73
N ASN A 97 21.48 -14.57 3.53
CA ASN A 97 20.10 -15.01 3.26
C ASN A 97 19.07 -13.96 3.73
N LEU A 98 19.34 -12.70 3.40
CA LEU A 98 18.41 -11.61 3.62
C LEU A 98 17.72 -11.25 2.30
N ILE A 99 16.40 -11.15 2.34
CA ILE A 99 15.60 -10.56 1.27
C ILE A 99 15.01 -9.27 1.83
N ILE A 100 15.17 -8.16 1.11
CA ILE A 100 14.61 -6.86 1.51
C ILE A 100 13.74 -6.35 0.36
N THR A 101 12.43 -6.25 0.59
CA THR A 101 11.45 -5.66 -0.34
C THR A 101 10.93 -4.35 0.24
N ASP A 102 11.50 -3.24 -0.24
CA ASP A 102 11.36 -1.93 0.39
C ASP A 102 11.44 -0.82 -0.68
N HIS A 103 10.90 0.36 -0.39
CA HIS A 103 10.85 1.51 -1.29
C HIS A 103 11.62 2.73 -0.78
N HIS A 104 12.05 2.72 0.49
CA HIS A 104 12.76 3.81 1.13
C HIS A 104 14.15 4.08 0.52
N VAL A 105 14.68 5.28 0.78
CA VAL A 105 16.03 5.68 0.34
C VAL A 105 17.09 4.75 0.95
N PRO A 106 17.91 4.06 0.14
CA PRO A 106 18.91 3.13 0.66
C PRO A 106 20.08 3.79 1.40
N ASP A 107 20.73 3.02 2.29
CA ASP A 107 21.90 3.44 3.05
C ASP A 107 23.07 3.86 2.11
N PRO A 108 23.50 5.14 2.14
CA PRO A 108 24.62 5.61 1.33
C PRO A 108 25.95 4.93 1.64
N LYS A 109 26.11 4.36 2.84
CA LYS A 109 27.34 3.68 3.28
C LYS A 109 27.47 2.28 2.70
N TRP A 110 26.36 1.61 2.41
CA TRP A 110 26.37 0.23 1.93
C TRP A 110 27.04 0.08 0.56
N ARG A 111 26.76 0.99 -0.39
CA ARG A 111 27.45 1.00 -1.70
C ARG A 111 28.98 1.15 -1.61
N LYS A 112 29.49 1.72 -0.51
CA LYS A 112 30.94 1.85 -0.27
C LYS A 112 31.57 0.59 0.31
N LYS A 113 30.79 -0.32 0.91
CA LYS A 113 31.27 -1.61 1.43
C LYS A 113 31.33 -2.70 0.36
N GLN A 114 30.47 -2.65 -0.66
CA GLN A 114 30.49 -3.60 -1.79
C GLN A 114 31.79 -3.57 -2.62
N THR A 115 32.61 -2.52 -2.52
CA THR A 115 33.90 -2.42 -3.20
C THR A 115 35.05 -3.13 -2.48
N VAL A 116 34.79 -3.71 -1.30
CA VAL A 116 35.78 -4.45 -0.49
C VAL A 116 35.43 -5.94 -0.55
N LEU A 117 36.38 -6.76 -1.03
CA LEU A 117 36.18 -8.19 -1.34
C LEU A 117 35.72 -9.06 -0.14
N ASP A 118 35.93 -8.59 1.10
CA ASP A 118 35.69 -9.37 2.33
C ASP A 118 34.28 -9.19 2.94
N SER A 119 33.37 -8.46 2.28
CA SER A 119 32.05 -8.10 2.85
C SER A 119 30.84 -8.41 1.95
N PHE A 120 30.91 -9.49 1.15
CA PHE A 120 29.74 -9.99 0.42
C PHE A 120 28.81 -10.75 1.36
N VAL A 121 28.01 -10.01 2.12
CA VAL A 121 26.81 -10.54 2.76
C VAL A 121 25.78 -10.79 1.65
N ASP A 122 25.21 -12.00 1.62
CA ASP A 122 24.22 -12.38 0.60
C ASP A 122 22.86 -11.72 0.94
N ILE A 123 22.62 -10.55 0.34
CA ILE A 123 21.43 -9.73 0.54
C ILE A 123 20.79 -9.46 -0.83
N ASP A 124 19.61 -10.02 -1.04
CA ASP A 124 18.73 -9.68 -2.14
C ASP A 124 17.97 -8.39 -1.81
N HIS A 125 18.55 -7.25 -2.20
CA HIS A 125 17.95 -5.92 -1.98
C HIS A 125 17.08 -5.50 -3.17
N LEU A 126 15.78 -5.72 -3.05
CA LEU A 126 14.76 -5.41 -4.06
C LEU A 126 14.12 -4.06 -3.73
N ASN A 127 14.67 -2.99 -4.32
CA ASN A 127 14.25 -1.62 -4.02
C ASN A 127 14.18 -0.73 -5.28
N PRO A 128 13.08 0.00 -5.54
CA PRO A 128 12.85 0.72 -6.79
C PRO A 128 13.94 1.73 -7.16
N PRO A 129 14.46 2.57 -6.24
CA PRO A 129 15.62 3.43 -6.49
C PRO A 129 16.87 2.71 -7.04
N VAL A 130 17.02 1.41 -6.78
CA VAL A 130 18.13 0.59 -7.31
C VAL A 130 17.95 0.30 -8.81
N TYR A 131 16.73 0.43 -9.32
CA TYR A 131 16.31 0.16 -10.70
C TYR A 131 15.83 1.42 -11.44
N GLY A 132 16.20 2.61 -10.95
CA GLY A 132 15.83 3.87 -11.61
C GLY A 132 14.37 4.28 -11.43
N HIS A 133 13.65 3.65 -10.51
CA HIS A 133 12.27 3.99 -10.15
C HIS A 133 12.19 4.81 -8.86
N ASP A 134 11.16 5.65 -8.77
CA ASP A 134 10.87 6.50 -7.62
C ASP A 134 9.97 5.76 -6.62
N GLY A 135 10.55 5.37 -5.49
CA GLY A 135 9.83 4.68 -4.42
C GLY A 135 8.73 5.52 -3.75
N SER A 136 8.62 6.82 -4.03
CA SER A 136 7.57 7.66 -3.43
C SER A 136 6.22 7.61 -4.17
N TYR A 137 6.16 7.07 -5.39
CA TYR A 137 4.90 6.97 -6.13
C TYR A 137 4.83 5.85 -7.19
N GLU A 138 5.96 5.28 -7.62
CA GLU A 138 5.96 4.25 -8.67
C GLU A 138 5.71 2.84 -8.13
N VAL A 139 6.13 2.54 -6.90
CA VAL A 139 5.87 1.27 -6.21
C VAL A 139 6.25 1.37 -4.72
N CYS A 140 5.37 0.82 -3.86
CA CYS A 140 5.50 0.76 -2.40
C CYS A 140 6.19 -0.52 -1.91
N GLY A 141 6.40 -0.66 -0.60
CA GLY A 141 6.95 -1.86 0.03
C GLY A 141 6.10 -3.11 -0.22
N ALA A 142 4.77 -3.02 -0.09
CA ALA A 142 3.84 -4.10 -0.43
C ALA A 142 3.89 -4.44 -1.92
N GLY A 143 4.05 -3.45 -2.78
CA GLY A 143 4.21 -3.65 -4.22
C GLY A 143 5.48 -4.43 -4.56
N MET A 144 6.63 -4.06 -4.00
CA MET A 144 7.88 -4.83 -4.18
C MET A 144 7.76 -6.26 -3.63
N THR A 145 7.06 -6.42 -2.51
CA THR A 145 6.81 -7.72 -1.89
C THR A 145 5.90 -8.59 -2.77
N TYR A 146 4.88 -8.00 -3.38
CA TYR A 146 4.01 -8.66 -4.36
C TYR A 146 4.75 -9.07 -5.64
N LEU A 147 5.62 -8.23 -6.18
CA LEU A 147 6.42 -8.60 -7.36
C LEU A 147 7.28 -9.84 -7.09
N LEU A 148 7.90 -9.91 -5.91
CA LEU A 148 8.63 -11.11 -5.49
C LEU A 148 7.68 -12.31 -5.31
N SER A 149 6.55 -12.11 -4.64
CA SER A 149 5.52 -13.14 -4.46
C SER A 149 5.03 -13.75 -5.79
N LYS A 150 4.69 -12.92 -6.77
CA LYS A 150 4.28 -13.35 -8.12
C LYS A 150 5.42 -14.03 -8.87
N THR A 151 6.67 -13.62 -8.63
CA THR A 151 7.86 -14.28 -9.21
C THR A 151 8.09 -15.66 -8.59
N VAL A 152 7.75 -15.84 -7.31
CA VAL A 152 7.77 -17.14 -6.61
C VAL A 152 6.70 -18.09 -7.14
N ASP A 153 5.47 -17.61 -7.33
CA ASP A 153 4.40 -18.35 -7.98
C ASP A 153 3.45 -17.38 -8.70
N PRO A 154 3.26 -17.50 -10.03
CA PRO A 154 2.30 -16.67 -10.76
C PRO A 154 0.85 -16.77 -10.24
N ASN A 155 0.49 -17.84 -9.53
CA ASN A 155 -0.82 -17.97 -8.88
C ASN A 155 -1.04 -16.97 -7.74
N ASN A 156 0.03 -16.33 -7.24
CA ASN A 156 -0.05 -15.26 -6.24
C ASN A 156 -0.58 -13.93 -6.82
N ILE A 157 -1.02 -13.90 -8.08
CA ILE A 157 -1.71 -12.75 -8.68
C ILE A 157 -2.94 -12.31 -7.88
N ASP A 158 -3.58 -13.22 -7.14
CA ASP A 158 -4.70 -12.94 -6.23
C ASP A 158 -4.30 -12.10 -5.00
N LEU A 159 -3.00 -11.89 -4.76
CA LEU A 159 -2.50 -11.03 -3.68
C LEU A 159 -2.28 -9.58 -4.15
N ALA A 160 -2.51 -9.27 -5.43
CA ALA A 160 -2.26 -7.94 -5.99
C ALA A 160 -3.05 -6.83 -5.30
N TYR A 161 -4.28 -7.13 -4.83
CA TYR A 161 -5.12 -6.14 -4.16
C TYR A 161 -4.50 -5.66 -2.84
N LEU A 162 -3.74 -6.50 -2.12
CA LEU A 162 -3.04 -6.11 -0.90
C LEU A 162 -1.95 -5.07 -1.22
N ALA A 163 -1.23 -5.26 -2.33
CA ALA A 163 -0.26 -4.26 -2.80
C ALA A 163 -0.93 -2.94 -3.22
N VAL A 164 -2.15 -2.98 -3.79
CA VAL A 164 -2.94 -1.77 -4.06
C VAL A 164 -3.33 -1.07 -2.75
N VAL A 165 -3.78 -1.81 -1.74
CA VAL A 165 -4.11 -1.25 -0.40
C VAL A 165 -2.87 -0.62 0.24
N GLY A 166 -1.71 -1.28 0.18
CA GLY A 166 -0.44 -0.73 0.66
C GLY A 166 -0.06 0.57 -0.06
N ALA A 167 -0.12 0.59 -1.40
CA ALA A 167 0.21 1.77 -2.19
C ALA A 167 -0.71 2.97 -1.88
N VAL A 168 -2.01 2.74 -1.68
CA VAL A 168 -2.96 3.77 -1.28
C VAL A 168 -2.71 4.23 0.16
N GLY A 169 -2.36 3.30 1.04
CA GLY A 169 -1.98 3.59 2.43
C GLY A 169 -0.73 4.44 2.57
N ASP A 170 0.22 4.28 1.65
CA ASP A 170 1.44 5.09 1.51
C ASP A 170 1.24 6.33 0.61
N PHE A 171 -0.02 6.66 0.28
CA PHE A 171 -0.41 7.84 -0.50
C PHE A 171 0.18 7.92 -1.92
N GLN A 172 0.62 6.80 -2.51
CA GLN A 172 1.32 6.78 -3.79
C GLN A 172 0.45 7.16 -5.00
N ASP A 173 -0.88 7.12 -4.84
CA ASP A 173 -1.85 7.59 -5.84
C ASP A 173 -2.08 9.12 -5.78
N THR A 174 -1.52 9.84 -4.80
CA THR A 174 -1.81 11.26 -4.55
C THR A 174 -1.25 12.20 -5.60
N ASN A 175 -0.02 11.95 -6.08
CA ASN A 175 0.68 12.87 -6.99
C ASN A 175 0.01 12.99 -8.36
N PHE A 176 -0.60 11.90 -8.83
CA PHE A 176 -1.21 11.81 -10.17
C PHE A 176 -2.73 11.61 -10.12
N SER A 177 -3.31 11.54 -8.92
CA SER A 177 -4.70 11.15 -8.68
C SER A 177 -5.07 9.79 -9.26
N LYS A 178 -4.07 8.92 -9.30
CA LYS A 178 -4.13 7.52 -9.71
C LYS A 178 -2.80 6.84 -9.41
N LEU A 179 -2.82 5.51 -9.36
CA LEU A 179 -1.61 4.71 -9.37
C LEU A 179 -0.97 4.75 -10.77
N VAL A 180 0.36 4.87 -10.81
CA VAL A 180 1.14 5.00 -12.05
C VAL A 180 2.29 4.01 -12.05
N SER A 181 2.93 3.82 -13.21
CA SER A 181 4.12 2.98 -13.34
C SER A 181 3.86 1.56 -12.83
N ILE A 182 4.79 0.97 -12.08
CA ILE A 182 4.69 -0.40 -11.56
C ILE A 182 3.42 -0.59 -10.71
N ASN A 183 3.00 0.39 -9.90
CA ASN A 183 1.73 0.31 -9.16
C ASN A 183 0.52 0.13 -10.09
N HIS A 184 0.54 0.75 -11.28
CA HIS A 184 -0.53 0.58 -12.27
C HIS A 184 -0.51 -0.84 -12.88
N ASP A 185 0.67 -1.43 -13.07
CA ASP A 185 0.77 -2.82 -13.53
C ASP A 185 0.24 -3.80 -12.48
N ILE A 186 0.53 -3.56 -11.19
CA ILE A 186 -0.03 -4.33 -10.06
C ILE A 186 -1.55 -4.13 -9.96
N LEU A 187 -2.04 -2.90 -10.16
CA LEU A 187 -3.47 -2.62 -10.22
C LEU A 187 -4.16 -3.42 -11.34
N ASN A 188 -3.55 -3.50 -12.51
CA ASN A 188 -4.09 -4.30 -13.63
C ASN A 188 -4.17 -5.78 -13.31
N ASP A 189 -3.21 -6.33 -12.55
CA ASP A 189 -3.29 -7.70 -12.04
C ASP A 189 -4.53 -7.87 -11.12
N ALA A 190 -4.70 -6.97 -10.16
CA ALA A 190 -5.84 -7.01 -9.22
C ALA A 190 -7.20 -6.88 -9.91
N VAL A 191 -7.29 -6.00 -10.92
CA VAL A 191 -8.48 -5.86 -11.78
C VAL A 191 -8.73 -7.14 -12.58
N SER A 192 -7.68 -7.71 -13.18
CA SER A 192 -7.79 -8.95 -13.96
C SER A 192 -8.20 -10.15 -13.12
N ALA A 193 -7.81 -10.18 -11.84
CA ALA A 193 -8.24 -11.19 -10.87
C ALA A 193 -9.66 -10.93 -10.31
N GLY A 194 -10.27 -9.78 -10.64
CA GLY A 194 -11.60 -9.39 -10.17
C GLY A 194 -11.62 -8.95 -8.69
N ASP A 195 -10.46 -8.60 -8.14
CA ASP A 195 -10.30 -8.16 -6.74
C ASP A 195 -10.49 -6.66 -6.55
N VAL A 196 -10.30 -5.87 -7.62
CA VAL A 196 -10.40 -4.40 -7.60
C VAL A 196 -11.23 -3.91 -8.78
N VAL A 197 -12.07 -2.91 -8.52
CA VAL A 197 -12.77 -2.10 -9.53
C VAL A 197 -12.26 -0.67 -9.42
N VAL A 198 -11.88 -0.09 -10.56
CA VAL A 198 -11.37 1.28 -10.64
C VAL A 198 -12.46 2.19 -11.21
N GLU A 199 -12.74 3.29 -10.52
CA GLU A 199 -13.70 4.31 -10.94
C GLU A 199 -13.12 5.69 -10.67
N ASP A 200 -13.38 6.66 -11.56
CA ASP A 200 -13.12 8.06 -11.25
C ASP A 200 -14.22 8.57 -10.30
N ASP A 201 -13.82 9.10 -9.13
CA ASP A 201 -14.74 9.57 -8.10
C ASP A 201 -14.06 10.65 -7.22
N LEU A 202 -14.78 11.20 -6.25
CA LEU A 202 -14.20 12.00 -5.18
C LEU A 202 -13.22 11.14 -4.35
N ARG A 203 -11.97 11.59 -4.27
CA ARG A 203 -10.85 10.90 -3.59
C ARG A 203 -10.84 11.09 -2.07
N LEU A 204 -12.02 11.24 -1.48
CA LEU A 204 -12.20 11.53 -0.05
C LEU A 204 -12.34 10.24 0.75
N PHE A 205 -11.96 10.29 2.03
CA PHE A 205 -12.10 9.17 2.95
C PHE A 205 -13.54 9.00 3.45
N GLY A 206 -14.01 7.75 3.55
CA GLY A 206 -15.29 7.41 4.19
C GLY A 206 -16.44 7.19 3.21
N ARG A 207 -16.16 6.75 1.98
CA ARG A 207 -17.16 6.47 0.94
C ARG A 207 -18.17 5.41 1.38
N GLU A 208 -17.73 4.46 2.21
CA GLU A 208 -18.55 3.35 2.74
C GLU A 208 -18.99 3.53 4.19
N THR A 209 -18.16 4.14 5.03
CA THR A 209 -18.40 4.12 6.49
C THR A 209 -18.83 5.46 7.08
N ARG A 210 -18.69 6.58 6.34
CA ARG A 210 -19.09 7.90 6.84
C ARG A 210 -20.47 8.32 6.30
N PRO A 211 -21.40 8.70 7.18
CA PRO A 211 -22.60 9.42 6.77
C PRO A 211 -22.25 10.63 5.91
N LEU A 212 -23.07 10.96 4.90
CA LEU A 212 -22.77 12.01 3.91
C LEU A 212 -22.31 13.34 4.50
N VAL A 213 -22.93 13.80 5.60
CA VAL A 213 -22.51 15.04 6.28
C VAL A 213 -21.07 14.93 6.78
N GLN A 214 -20.71 13.81 7.41
CA GLN A 214 -19.37 13.57 7.95
C GLN A 214 -18.33 13.31 6.85
N PHE A 215 -18.74 12.71 5.74
CA PHE A 215 -17.89 12.49 4.56
C PHE A 215 -17.28 13.81 4.06
N PHE A 216 -18.09 14.87 3.96
CA PHE A 216 -17.60 16.21 3.58
C PHE A 216 -17.01 17.00 4.75
N GLN A 217 -17.61 16.92 5.94
CA GLN A 217 -17.18 17.70 7.11
C GLN A 217 -15.72 17.42 7.48
N TYR A 218 -15.31 16.16 7.38
CA TYR A 218 -13.96 15.72 7.77
C TYR A 218 -12.99 15.64 6.59
N CYS A 219 -13.32 16.25 5.46
CA CYS A 219 -12.43 16.36 4.31
C CYS A 219 -11.42 17.50 4.51
N ASN A 220 -10.18 17.17 4.85
CA ASN A 220 -9.11 18.14 5.06
C ASN A 220 -8.09 18.22 3.91
N GLU A 221 -8.11 17.28 2.96
CA GLU A 221 -7.16 17.21 1.84
C GLU A 221 -7.85 16.88 0.51
N PRO A 222 -8.18 17.89 -0.32
CA PRO A 222 -8.13 19.33 -0.01
C PRO A 222 -9.25 19.75 0.95
N SER A 223 -9.07 20.89 1.62
CA SER A 223 -10.13 21.48 2.42
C SER A 223 -11.22 22.06 1.51
N LEU A 224 -12.46 21.61 1.69
CA LEU A 224 -13.63 22.06 0.95
C LEU A 224 -14.18 23.37 1.54
N GLN A 225 -14.09 24.46 0.79
CA GLN A 225 -14.54 25.77 1.24
C GLN A 225 -16.02 25.75 1.67
N GLY A 226 -16.25 26.07 2.95
CA GLY A 226 -17.58 26.13 3.55
C GLY A 226 -18.16 24.78 3.98
N LEU A 227 -17.46 23.66 3.75
CA LEU A 227 -17.89 22.31 4.14
C LEU A 227 -17.00 21.69 5.21
N THR A 228 -15.67 21.80 5.07
CA THR A 228 -14.71 21.31 6.08
C THR A 228 -14.99 21.94 7.44
N ASP A 229 -15.03 21.11 8.48
CA ASP A 229 -15.36 21.50 9.85
C ASP A 229 -16.73 22.21 10.00
N ASN A 230 -17.60 22.12 8.99
CA ASN A 230 -18.88 22.80 8.94
C ASN A 230 -20.03 21.84 8.58
N ALA A 231 -20.54 21.12 9.60
CA ALA A 231 -21.67 20.23 9.44
C ALA A 231 -22.93 20.93 8.90
N ALA A 232 -23.19 22.18 9.31
CA ALA A 232 -24.33 22.95 8.82
C ALA A 232 -24.20 23.23 7.31
N GLY A 233 -23.03 23.69 6.86
CA GLY A 233 -22.77 23.92 5.44
C GLY A 233 -22.86 22.64 4.59
N CYS A 234 -22.44 21.50 5.14
CA CYS A 234 -22.62 20.20 4.48
C CYS A 234 -24.11 19.83 4.33
N MET A 235 -24.91 20.04 5.39
CA MET A 235 -26.35 19.79 5.34
C MET A 235 -27.05 20.74 4.35
N ASP A 236 -26.71 22.03 4.38
CA ASP A 236 -27.28 23.04 3.50
C ASP A 236 -26.99 22.72 2.02
N MET A 237 -25.77 22.28 1.69
CA MET A 237 -25.40 21.86 0.33
C MET A 237 -26.21 20.64 -0.12
N LEU A 238 -26.31 19.62 0.72
CA LEU A 238 -27.03 18.38 0.38
C LEU A 238 -28.54 18.64 0.24
N GLU A 239 -29.11 19.50 1.09
CA GLU A 239 -30.51 19.94 0.97
C GLU A 239 -30.75 20.75 -0.30
N PHE A 240 -29.85 21.69 -0.63
CA PHE A 240 -29.92 22.48 -1.86
C PHE A 240 -29.94 21.60 -3.12
N LEU A 241 -29.16 20.52 -3.11
CA LEU A 241 -29.11 19.54 -4.20
C LEU A 241 -30.24 18.49 -4.15
N ASN A 242 -31.14 18.57 -3.18
CA ASN A 242 -32.21 17.60 -2.92
C ASN A 242 -31.69 16.16 -2.69
N ILE A 243 -30.53 15.99 -2.07
CA ILE A 243 -29.95 14.69 -1.73
C ILE A 243 -30.51 14.22 -0.38
N PRO A 244 -31.32 13.15 -0.33
CA PRO A 244 -31.82 12.62 0.93
C PRO A 244 -30.65 12.13 1.81
N LEU A 245 -30.64 12.49 3.09
CA LEU A 245 -29.60 12.04 4.04
C LEU A 245 -29.84 10.64 4.60
N LYS A 246 -31.05 10.11 4.45
CA LYS A 246 -31.48 8.82 5.00
C LYS A 246 -32.16 7.99 3.94
N GLN A 247 -31.95 6.68 4.04
CA GLN A 247 -32.64 5.67 3.25
C GLN A 247 -32.90 4.47 4.18
N ASP A 248 -34.11 3.92 4.17
CA ASP A 248 -34.49 2.74 4.97
C ASP A 248 -34.12 2.84 6.46
N GLY A 249 -34.24 4.04 7.04
CA GLY A 249 -33.97 4.30 8.46
C GLY A 249 -32.48 4.44 8.84
N ARG A 250 -31.55 4.18 7.91
CA ARG A 250 -30.11 4.42 8.09
C ARG A 250 -29.67 5.75 7.46
N MET A 251 -28.60 6.33 7.99
CA MET A 251 -27.92 7.43 7.30
C MET A 251 -27.26 6.89 6.04
N ARG A 252 -27.39 7.63 4.93
CA ARG A 252 -26.73 7.28 3.68
C ARG A 252 -25.25 7.63 3.75
N VAL A 253 -24.45 6.85 3.05
CA VAL A 253 -23.02 7.07 2.79
C VAL A 253 -22.82 7.38 1.30
N TRP A 254 -21.60 7.78 0.89
CA TRP A 254 -21.32 8.14 -0.50
C TRP A 254 -21.70 7.04 -1.50
N ASN A 255 -21.41 5.78 -1.16
CA ASN A 255 -21.70 4.63 -2.02
C ASN A 255 -23.18 4.21 -2.07
N ASP A 256 -24.07 4.95 -1.39
CA ASP A 256 -25.52 4.82 -1.54
C ASP A 256 -26.10 5.79 -2.58
N LEU A 257 -25.33 6.76 -3.05
CA LEU A 257 -25.78 7.71 -4.06
C LEU A 257 -25.91 7.02 -5.42
N SER A 258 -26.95 7.38 -6.16
CA SER A 258 -27.05 7.05 -7.58
C SER A 258 -25.96 7.80 -8.36
N HIS A 259 -25.72 7.37 -9.60
CA HIS A 259 -24.80 8.07 -10.50
C HIS A 259 -25.17 9.55 -10.67
N ASP A 260 -26.45 9.85 -10.96
CA ASP A 260 -26.95 11.22 -11.11
C ASP A 260 -26.77 12.06 -9.83
N GLU A 261 -27.01 11.46 -8.65
CA GLU A 261 -26.76 12.15 -7.37
C GLU A 261 -25.28 12.43 -7.16
N LYS A 262 -24.40 11.47 -7.48
CA LYS A 262 -22.95 11.66 -7.38
C LYS A 262 -22.48 12.78 -8.29
N GLU A 263 -22.91 12.83 -9.55
CA GLU A 263 -22.53 13.90 -10.50
C GLU A 263 -22.88 15.28 -9.96
N LEU A 264 -24.12 15.47 -9.48
CA LEU A 264 -24.56 16.75 -8.90
C LEU A 264 -23.70 17.20 -7.70
N VAL A 265 -23.35 16.25 -6.83
CA VAL A 265 -22.54 16.55 -5.64
C VAL A 265 -21.08 16.78 -6.02
N ILE A 266 -20.51 15.98 -6.93
CA ILE A 266 -19.15 16.16 -7.46
C ILE A 266 -19.01 17.57 -8.05
N ASP A 267 -19.91 17.98 -8.94
CA ASP A 267 -19.85 19.30 -9.57
C ASP A 267 -19.85 20.42 -8.52
N GLN A 268 -20.75 20.36 -7.53
CA GLN A 268 -20.78 21.34 -6.45
C GLN A 268 -19.51 21.33 -5.59
N VAL A 269 -18.94 20.17 -5.31
CA VAL A 269 -17.70 20.06 -4.51
C VAL A 269 -16.52 20.63 -5.29
N LEU A 270 -16.39 20.31 -6.58
CA LEU A 270 -15.30 20.80 -7.43
C LEU A 270 -15.38 22.32 -7.68
N GLU A 271 -16.58 22.88 -7.82
CA GLU A 271 -16.79 24.34 -7.93
C GLU A 271 -16.28 25.12 -6.70
N ARG A 272 -16.17 24.46 -5.53
CA ARG A 272 -15.65 25.05 -4.28
C ARG A 272 -14.13 24.99 -4.16
N LEU A 273 -13.46 24.34 -5.11
CA LEU A 273 -12.02 24.13 -5.09
C LEU A 273 -11.31 24.95 -6.18
N PRO A 274 -10.10 25.46 -5.90
CA PRO A 274 -9.21 25.94 -6.95
C PRO A 274 -8.96 24.85 -8.00
N VAL A 275 -8.78 25.23 -9.26
CA VAL A 275 -8.55 24.29 -10.39
C VAL A 275 -7.39 23.31 -10.12
N GLU A 276 -6.34 23.77 -9.44
CA GLU A 276 -5.19 22.92 -9.11
C GLU A 276 -5.51 21.86 -8.03
N GLU A 277 -6.51 22.11 -7.19
CA GLU A 277 -6.97 21.18 -6.15
C GLU A 277 -8.10 20.26 -6.64
N GLN A 278 -8.87 20.68 -7.66
CA GLN A 278 -9.89 19.84 -8.29
C GLN A 278 -9.30 18.52 -8.79
N LYS A 279 -8.12 18.59 -9.42
CA LYS A 279 -7.39 17.40 -9.89
C LYS A 279 -6.95 16.49 -8.75
N ARG A 280 -6.77 17.00 -7.54
CA ARG A 280 -6.42 16.21 -6.35
C ARG A 280 -7.66 15.60 -5.70
N ALA A 281 -8.77 16.32 -5.71
CA ALA A 281 -10.04 15.90 -5.14
C ALA A 281 -10.78 14.85 -5.97
N TYR A 282 -10.51 14.77 -7.27
CA TYR A 282 -11.17 13.84 -8.20
C TYR A 282 -10.15 13.03 -8.99
N GLY A 283 -10.39 11.71 -9.10
CA GLY A 283 -9.56 10.78 -9.86
C GLY A 283 -9.85 9.34 -9.45
N GLU A 284 -8.90 8.44 -9.71
CA GLU A 284 -9.11 7.02 -9.52
C GLU A 284 -9.33 6.68 -8.03
N MET A 285 -10.37 5.90 -7.79
CA MET A 285 -10.70 5.24 -6.55
C MET A 285 -10.79 3.73 -6.76
N TYR A 286 -10.39 2.97 -5.74
CA TYR A 286 -10.21 1.53 -5.84
C TYR A 286 -11.17 0.82 -4.88
N THR A 287 -12.20 0.20 -5.45
CA THR A 287 -13.22 -0.54 -4.73
C THR A 287 -12.87 -2.03 -4.72
N LEU A 288 -12.98 -2.71 -3.58
CA LEU A 288 -12.70 -4.14 -3.43
C LEU A 288 -14.02 -4.92 -3.27
N PRO A 289 -14.65 -5.39 -4.37
CA PRO A 289 -16.02 -5.92 -4.35
C PRO A 289 -16.21 -7.25 -3.61
N LYS A 290 -15.12 -7.92 -3.23
CA LYS A 290 -15.17 -9.18 -2.46
C LYS A 290 -15.48 -8.95 -0.98
N PHE A 291 -15.30 -7.74 -0.47
CA PHE A 291 -15.57 -7.40 0.92
C PHE A 291 -16.96 -6.80 1.11
N ASP A 292 -17.58 -7.10 2.24
CA ASP A 292 -18.91 -6.60 2.56
C ASP A 292 -18.90 -5.07 2.73
N ARG A 293 -19.88 -4.40 2.11
CA ARG A 293 -20.05 -2.95 2.21
C ARG A 293 -20.19 -2.49 3.65
N GLY A 294 -19.58 -1.34 3.97
CA GLY A 294 -19.72 -0.69 5.27
C GLY A 294 -18.83 -1.29 6.37
N THR A 295 -17.96 -2.25 6.02
CA THR A 295 -16.90 -2.75 6.89
C THR A 295 -15.66 -1.87 6.89
N GLY A 296 -15.53 -0.96 5.90
CA GLY A 296 -14.32 -0.20 5.63
C GLY A 296 -13.28 -1.00 4.83
N LEU A 297 -13.55 -2.26 4.47
CA LEU A 297 -12.64 -3.10 3.68
C LEU A 297 -12.95 -3.06 2.18
N GLY A 298 -14.13 -2.58 1.79
CA GLY A 298 -14.59 -2.46 0.40
C GLY A 298 -14.00 -1.29 -0.39
N ASP A 299 -13.21 -0.42 0.25
CA ASP A 299 -12.54 0.72 -0.38
C ASP A 299 -11.07 0.75 0.08
N ALA A 300 -10.12 0.84 -0.85
CA ALA A 300 -8.69 0.71 -0.52
C ALA A 300 -8.19 1.77 0.47
N LYS A 301 -8.73 2.99 0.42
CA LYS A 301 -8.34 4.07 1.32
C LYS A 301 -8.89 3.84 2.73
N GLU A 302 -10.11 3.33 2.82
CA GLU A 302 -10.68 2.92 4.11
C GLU A 302 -9.98 1.69 4.67
N TYR A 303 -9.67 0.71 3.83
CA TYR A 303 -8.97 -0.51 4.23
C TYR A 303 -7.59 -0.16 4.78
N ALA A 304 -6.81 0.63 4.06
CA ALA A 304 -5.53 1.13 4.55
C ALA A 304 -5.66 1.87 5.91
N THR A 305 -6.76 2.58 6.13
CA THR A 305 -7.00 3.24 7.43
C THR A 305 -7.33 2.25 8.54
N VAL A 306 -8.05 1.16 8.25
CA VAL A 306 -8.26 0.04 9.19
C VAL A 306 -6.91 -0.59 9.55
N LEU A 307 -6.06 -0.89 8.57
CA LEU A 307 -4.71 -1.46 8.81
C LEU A 307 -3.84 -0.52 9.66
N ASN A 308 -3.79 0.76 9.30
CA ASN A 308 -3.10 1.78 10.09
C ASN A 308 -3.63 1.87 11.53
N SER A 309 -4.92 1.61 11.75
CA SER A 309 -5.50 1.58 13.10
C SER A 309 -4.98 0.37 13.88
N CYS A 310 -4.97 -0.82 13.29
CA CYS A 310 -4.38 -2.02 13.88
C CYS A 310 -2.92 -1.78 14.30
N GLY A 311 -2.10 -1.23 13.39
CA GLY A 311 -0.71 -0.87 13.69
C GLY A 311 -0.54 0.12 14.84
N ARG A 312 -1.35 1.19 14.88
CA ARG A 312 -1.30 2.21 15.94
C ARG A 312 -1.69 1.69 17.33
N TYR A 313 -2.42 0.58 17.40
CA TYR A 313 -2.84 -0.06 18.65
C TYR A 313 -2.01 -1.31 18.99
N ASP A 314 -0.82 -1.44 18.40
CA ASP A 314 0.10 -2.57 18.61
C ASP A 314 -0.53 -3.95 18.30
N ASP A 315 -1.46 -3.99 17.33
CA ASP A 315 -2.26 -5.16 16.95
C ASP A 315 -2.20 -5.42 15.43
N ALA A 316 -1.00 -5.26 14.85
CA ALA A 316 -0.75 -5.49 13.43
C ALA A 316 -1.09 -6.93 12.99
N GLU A 317 -1.00 -7.92 13.89
CA GLU A 317 -1.41 -9.31 13.63
C GLU A 317 -2.90 -9.44 13.31
N THR A 318 -3.77 -8.61 13.91
CA THR A 318 -5.20 -8.58 13.56
C THR A 318 -5.46 -7.88 12.22
N GLY A 319 -4.57 -6.97 11.83
CA GLY A 319 -4.66 -6.30 10.52
C GLY A 319 -4.21 -7.19 9.36
N MET A 320 -3.21 -8.04 9.60
CA MET A 320 -2.69 -9.04 8.66
C MET A 320 -3.71 -10.16 8.40
#